data_AF-A0A8J2N615-F1
#
_entry.id   AF-A0A8J2N615-F1
#
_cell.length_a   1.000
_cell.length_b   1.000
_cell.length_c   1.000
_cell.angle_alpha   90.00
_cell.angle_beta   90.00
_cell.angle_gamma   90.00
#
_symmetry.space_group_name_H-M   'P 1'
#
loop_
_entity.id
_entity.type
_entity.pdbx_description
1 polymer ?
#
loop_
_entity_poly.entity_id
_entity_poly.type
_entity_poly.pdbx_seq_one_letter_code
_entity_poly.pdbx_strand_id
1 'polypeptide(L)'
;MTDSTPPAAPTDIAAQSPSPSVDAEDRSPPRKRPRTRAPPQAVVSAPASATATNTEISASTMDVPTTDAPVHRFSVQPLNRFRGASAKIKRPREVAHFSYDDNHEYQADESGINYYVPPPMGVDLKEGFETFKHYEDKEDPHLDSLLRALMEDKTGKEDVKADFMTWRGMMTKIMTAPFDNFAEFGMFATLYNGTIYIEEDFPSRAAERAAESDRPPPRYQHPDQQSREMMTYWGYKFEKLTLIPTLPKDTSREEIEQHQKGIVSNHAQHCSIVNTSFGPHSLILGGEVDGLLAPKPTNPDEPTQWVELKTSEELPPPRQQQHRDVLKFERKLLKFWAQSFLLGVPKITVGFRSKAGILRGLQTFNTHEIPGMVRRGTNCWDGNVCINFATEFLGWLKGVVVDEGVYSVVLRKKSGVVEVRRLRDGTGDIVSKEFKAFKSRVSDGGHGDAEDGGEAQVGGKSAVVGQEAEEGTFLEEDRQDEMDVFEWMKAIEAEAEVEGNDDSALEEDEDDDDGEVSQGLQDMRL
;
A
#
# COMPACT_ATOMS: atom_id res chain seq x y z
N MET A 1 0.10 59.25 -62.19
CA MET A 1 0.48 60.45 -61.44
C MET A 1 0.41 60.05 -59.97
N THR A 2 1.51 59.61 -59.33
CA THR A 2 2.56 60.43 -58.69
C THR A 2 1.92 61.36 -57.63
N ASP A 3 2.34 61.48 -56.37
CA ASP A 3 3.58 61.12 -55.69
C ASP A 3 3.40 61.36 -54.16
N SER A 4 4.31 60.78 -53.37
CA SER A 4 4.96 61.34 -52.18
C SER A 4 4.44 61.11 -50.74
N THR A 5 5.24 60.25 -50.09
CA THR A 5 5.61 59.94 -48.69
C THR A 5 5.91 61.15 -47.77
N PRO A 6 6.08 60.92 -46.45
CA PRO A 6 7.45 60.97 -45.84
C PRO A 6 7.67 59.90 -44.71
N PRO A 7 8.85 59.76 -44.06
CA PRO A 7 9.84 58.71 -44.35
C PRO A 7 10.13 57.73 -43.17
N ALA A 8 10.79 56.60 -43.50
CA ALA A 8 11.56 55.72 -42.61
C ALA A 8 13.06 56.16 -42.61
N ALA A 9 14.03 55.77 -41.78
CA ALA A 9 14.31 54.67 -40.83
C ALA A 9 15.48 55.15 -39.88
N PRO A 10 16.20 54.34 -39.06
CA PRO A 10 16.97 53.17 -39.52
C PRO A 10 16.89 51.91 -38.64
N THR A 11 17.02 50.78 -39.34
CA THR A 11 17.44 49.46 -38.87
C THR A 11 18.92 49.43 -38.53
N ASP A 12 19.30 48.64 -37.53
CA ASP A 12 20.56 47.89 -37.58
C ASP A 12 20.38 46.48 -36.99
N ILE A 13 20.83 45.49 -37.75
CA ILE A 13 20.86 44.06 -37.42
C ILE A 13 22.29 43.72 -37.05
N ALA A 14 22.51 43.05 -35.91
CA ALA A 14 23.67 42.20 -35.72
C ALA A 14 23.31 40.99 -34.83
N ALA A 15 23.67 39.80 -35.33
CA ALA A 15 23.48 38.49 -34.72
C ALA A 15 24.53 38.20 -33.62
N GLN A 16 24.18 37.36 -32.63
CA GLN A 16 24.98 36.19 -32.21
C GLN A 16 24.37 35.41 -31.01
N SER A 17 24.14 34.12 -31.26
CA SER A 17 24.57 32.95 -30.44
C SER A 17 23.81 32.54 -29.15
N PRO A 18 23.86 31.24 -28.80
CA PRO A 18 22.70 30.46 -28.35
C PRO A 18 22.46 30.50 -26.85
N SER A 19 21.22 30.22 -26.48
CA SER A 19 20.73 30.04 -25.11
C SER A 19 21.61 29.06 -24.32
N PRO A 20 22.02 29.39 -23.07
CA PRO A 20 22.68 28.44 -22.22
C PRO A 20 21.68 27.38 -21.76
N SER A 21 22.02 26.14 -22.09
CA SER A 21 21.49 24.93 -21.48
C SER A 21 21.97 24.79 -20.04
N VAL A 22 21.11 24.16 -19.24
CA VAL A 22 21.37 23.51 -17.93
C VAL A 22 21.48 24.48 -16.74
N ASP A 23 20.50 24.38 -15.83
CA ASP A 23 20.81 24.39 -14.41
C ASP A 23 19.84 23.52 -13.58
N ALA A 24 20.51 22.58 -12.88
CA ALA A 24 20.15 21.78 -11.71
C ALA A 24 18.68 21.73 -11.24
N GLU A 25 17.97 20.69 -11.69
CA GLU A 25 16.83 20.16 -10.93
C GLU A 25 17.36 19.34 -9.75
N ASP A 26 17.08 19.81 -8.53
CA ASP A 26 17.20 19.04 -7.29
C ASP A 26 16.19 17.87 -7.34
N ARG A 27 16.72 16.67 -7.61
CA ARG A 27 15.97 15.44 -7.84
C ARG A 27 16.02 14.58 -6.59
N SER A 28 15.00 14.67 -5.75
CA SER A 28 14.70 13.63 -4.77
C SER A 28 13.19 13.40 -4.66
N PRO A 29 12.66 12.37 -5.34
CA PRO A 29 11.25 12.04 -5.30
C PRO A 29 10.89 11.12 -4.13
N PRO A 30 9.64 11.19 -3.63
CA PRO A 30 9.08 10.22 -2.72
C PRO A 30 8.68 8.95 -3.51
N ARG A 31 9.44 7.89 -3.29
CA ARG A 31 9.17 6.52 -3.77
C ARG A 31 8.57 5.71 -2.61
N LYS A 32 7.95 4.56 -2.88
CA LYS A 32 7.80 3.53 -1.83
C LYS A 32 9.15 3.32 -1.16
N ARG A 33 9.19 3.11 0.17
CA ARG A 33 10.43 2.82 0.90
C ARG A 33 11.21 1.75 0.14
N PRO A 34 12.35 2.10 -0.48
CA PRO A 34 13.23 1.09 -1.02
C PRO A 34 13.99 0.52 0.17
N ARG A 35 14.03 -0.81 0.26
CA ARG A 35 14.87 -1.52 1.23
C ARG A 35 16.33 -1.11 1.02
N THR A 36 17.01 -0.79 2.11
CA THR A 36 18.35 -0.17 2.11
C THR A 36 19.15 -0.70 3.28
N ARG A 37 20.41 -1.04 3.01
CA ARG A 37 21.34 -1.68 3.94
C ARG A 37 21.64 -0.79 5.16
N ALA A 38 21.97 -1.43 6.28
CA ALA A 38 22.62 -0.76 7.42
C ALA A 38 24.11 -0.49 7.11
N PRO A 39 24.73 0.51 7.75
CA PRO A 39 26.16 0.77 7.59
C PRO A 39 27.01 -0.47 7.93
N PRO A 40 28.15 -0.69 7.26
CA PRO A 40 28.99 -1.85 7.52
C PRO A 40 29.48 -1.86 8.98
N GLN A 41 29.17 -2.93 9.71
CA GLN A 41 29.76 -3.17 11.03
C GLN A 41 31.27 -3.36 10.89
N ALA A 42 32.05 -2.69 11.74
CA ALA A 42 33.48 -2.86 11.81
C ALA A 42 33.80 -4.27 12.35
N VAL A 43 34.14 -5.19 11.45
CA VAL A 43 34.59 -6.54 11.82
C VAL A 43 36.08 -6.47 12.15
N VAL A 44 36.43 -6.85 13.37
CA VAL A 44 37.82 -6.99 13.82
C VAL A 44 38.45 -8.17 13.09
N SER A 45 39.54 -7.91 12.37
CA SER A 45 40.24 -8.87 11.52
C SER A 45 40.92 -9.98 12.34
N ALA A 46 40.63 -11.24 12.02
CA ALA A 46 41.49 -12.38 12.33
C ALA A 46 41.86 -13.10 11.03
N PRO A 47 43.09 -13.62 10.87
CA PRO A 47 43.55 -14.14 9.58
C PRO A 47 43.05 -15.57 9.35
N ALA A 48 42.39 -15.80 8.22
CA ALA A 48 42.00 -17.13 7.78
C ALA A 48 43.00 -17.68 6.76
N SER A 49 43.52 -18.87 7.06
CA SER A 49 44.36 -19.70 6.21
C SER A 49 43.55 -20.26 5.04
N ALA A 50 44.14 -20.25 3.85
CA ALA A 50 43.56 -20.78 2.63
C ALA A 50 43.43 -22.32 2.68
N THR A 51 42.28 -22.83 2.24
CA THR A 51 42.19 -24.18 1.64
C THR A 51 41.03 -24.19 0.66
N ALA A 52 41.37 -24.23 -0.63
CA ALA A 52 40.42 -24.35 -1.71
C ALA A 52 39.90 -25.79 -1.78
N THR A 53 38.58 -25.96 -1.80
CA THR A 53 37.93 -27.20 -2.25
C THR A 53 36.87 -26.81 -3.27
N ASN A 54 37.07 -27.29 -4.50
CA ASN A 54 36.13 -27.17 -5.60
C ASN A 54 34.89 -28.00 -5.29
N THR A 55 33.70 -27.42 -5.43
CA THR A 55 32.47 -28.19 -5.58
C THR A 55 31.66 -27.53 -6.69
N GLU A 56 31.51 -28.27 -7.79
CA GLU A 56 30.78 -27.87 -8.99
C GLU A 56 29.31 -27.65 -8.67
N ILE A 57 28.80 -26.45 -8.93
CA ILE A 57 27.38 -26.14 -8.92
C ILE A 57 26.81 -26.59 -10.27
N SER A 58 25.94 -27.60 -10.24
CA SER A 58 25.15 -28.00 -11.41
C SER A 58 24.25 -26.85 -11.84
N ALA A 59 24.55 -26.27 -13.00
CA ALA A 59 23.69 -25.31 -13.66
C ALA A 59 22.39 -26.01 -14.10
N SER A 60 21.28 -25.69 -13.44
CA SER A 60 19.96 -25.98 -13.99
C SER A 60 19.75 -25.09 -15.22
N THR A 61 19.54 -25.75 -16.35
CA THR A 61 19.31 -25.19 -17.68
C THR A 61 18.12 -24.24 -17.63
N MET A 62 18.37 -22.94 -17.80
CA MET A 62 17.30 -21.98 -18.06
C MET A 62 16.83 -22.17 -19.51
N ASP A 63 15.58 -22.57 -19.69
CA ASP A 63 14.92 -22.61 -20.98
C ASP A 63 14.88 -21.23 -21.63
N VAL A 64 15.20 -21.19 -22.92
CA VAL A 64 15.17 -19.99 -23.76
C VAL A 64 13.71 -19.50 -23.88
N PRO A 65 13.40 -18.22 -23.60
CA PRO A 65 12.04 -17.72 -23.69
C PRO A 65 11.56 -17.76 -25.15
N THR A 66 10.35 -18.26 -25.36
CA THR A 66 9.69 -18.33 -26.67
C THR A 66 9.45 -16.90 -27.17
N THR A 67 10.31 -16.41 -28.07
CA THR A 67 10.32 -15.01 -28.54
C THR A 67 9.16 -14.61 -29.46
N ASP A 68 8.18 -15.49 -29.70
CA ASP A 68 7.10 -15.29 -30.68
C ASP A 68 5.72 -15.01 -30.06
N ALA A 69 5.63 -14.91 -28.72
CA ALA A 69 4.36 -14.60 -28.08
C ALA A 69 3.91 -13.15 -28.37
N PRO A 70 2.61 -12.92 -28.67
CA PRO A 70 2.10 -11.58 -28.95
C PRO A 70 2.28 -10.64 -27.76
N VAL A 71 2.55 -9.37 -28.05
CA VAL A 71 2.64 -8.30 -27.03
C VAL A 71 1.31 -7.57 -26.97
N HIS A 72 0.61 -7.72 -25.85
CA HIS A 72 -0.60 -6.97 -25.54
C HIS A 72 -0.22 -5.62 -24.93
N ARG A 73 -0.97 -4.56 -25.26
CA ARG A 73 -0.66 -3.18 -24.87
C ARG A 73 -1.87 -2.50 -24.24
N PHE A 74 -1.68 -1.87 -23.09
CA PHE A 74 -2.67 -1.02 -22.44
C PHE A 74 -2.12 0.39 -22.26
N SER A 75 -2.72 1.36 -22.94
CA SER A 75 -2.29 2.76 -22.87
C SER A 75 -2.78 3.42 -21.58
N VAL A 76 -1.85 4.02 -20.83
CA VAL A 76 -2.12 4.87 -19.65
C VAL A 76 -2.64 6.24 -20.08
N GLN A 77 -2.26 6.70 -21.28
CA GLN A 77 -2.72 7.95 -21.86
C GLN A 77 -3.67 7.71 -23.03
N PRO A 78 -4.60 8.63 -23.33
CA PRO A 78 -4.87 9.89 -22.62
C PRO A 78 -5.70 9.70 -21.33
N LEU A 79 -5.37 10.43 -20.26
CA LEU A 79 -6.08 10.35 -18.97
C LEU A 79 -7.59 10.64 -19.07
N ASN A 80 -8.01 11.41 -20.07
CA ASN A 80 -9.42 11.77 -20.26
C ASN A 80 -10.33 10.55 -20.44
N ARG A 81 -9.78 9.39 -20.87
CA ARG A 81 -10.56 8.15 -21.01
C ARG A 81 -11.10 7.63 -19.68
N PHE A 82 -10.41 7.95 -18.58
CA PHE A 82 -10.76 7.49 -17.23
C PHE A 82 -11.47 8.57 -16.39
N ARG A 83 -11.78 9.74 -16.97
CA ARG A 83 -12.49 10.81 -16.25
C ARG A 83 -13.97 10.50 -16.14
N GLY A 84 -14.58 10.93 -15.03
CA GLY A 84 -16.02 10.84 -14.84
C GLY A 84 -16.38 10.36 -13.43
N ALA A 85 -17.57 9.78 -13.33
CA ALA A 85 -17.99 9.09 -12.11
C ALA A 85 -17.01 7.94 -11.81
N SER A 86 -16.71 7.75 -10.53
CA SER A 86 -15.87 6.64 -10.09
C SER A 86 -16.59 5.31 -10.34
N ALA A 87 -15.84 4.28 -10.75
CA ALA A 87 -16.30 2.91 -10.70
C ALA A 87 -16.69 2.55 -9.25
N LYS A 88 -17.67 1.64 -9.12
CA LYS A 88 -18.10 1.10 -7.82
C LYS A 88 -16.92 0.37 -7.15
N ILE A 89 -16.76 0.54 -5.85
CA ILE A 89 -15.74 -0.17 -5.07
C ILE A 89 -16.40 -0.82 -3.86
N LYS A 90 -16.10 -2.09 -3.60
CA LYS A 90 -16.48 -2.72 -2.34
C LYS A 90 -15.46 -2.38 -1.26
N ARG A 91 -15.97 -2.01 -0.08
CA ARG A 91 -15.13 -1.73 1.09
C ARG A 91 -14.20 -2.91 1.38
N PRO A 92 -12.90 -2.68 1.60
CA PRO A 92 -12.00 -3.73 2.05
C PRO A 92 -12.49 -4.34 3.37
N ARG A 93 -12.73 -5.64 3.38
CA ARG A 93 -13.08 -6.43 4.57
C ARG A 93 -11.97 -7.43 4.83
N GLU A 94 -11.42 -7.46 6.04
CA GLU A 94 -10.39 -8.43 6.38
C GLU A 94 -10.95 -9.86 6.35
N VAL A 95 -10.25 -10.76 5.69
CA VAL A 95 -10.61 -12.18 5.54
C VAL A 95 -9.57 -13.11 6.14
N ALA A 96 -8.33 -12.66 6.29
CA ALA A 96 -7.26 -13.39 6.98
C ALA A 96 -6.19 -12.40 7.44
N HIS A 97 -5.29 -12.84 8.30
CA HIS A 97 -4.14 -12.07 8.76
C HIS A 97 -3.00 -13.01 9.14
N PHE A 98 -1.80 -12.45 9.30
CA PHE A 98 -0.66 -13.12 9.90
C PHE A 98 0.34 -12.09 10.41
N SER A 99 1.32 -12.55 11.19
CA SER A 99 2.42 -11.74 11.69
C SER A 99 3.78 -12.34 11.33
N TYR A 100 4.79 -11.47 11.27
CA TYR A 100 6.19 -11.86 11.37
C TYR A 100 6.71 -11.41 12.73
N ASP A 101 7.50 -12.26 13.38
CA ASP A 101 8.11 -11.94 14.68
C ASP A 101 9.45 -11.16 14.54
N ASP A 102 10.14 -10.98 15.66
CA ASP A 102 11.42 -10.26 15.73
C ASP A 102 12.57 -10.92 14.93
N ASN A 103 12.42 -12.20 14.54
CA ASN A 103 13.35 -12.91 13.66
C ASN A 103 12.85 -12.97 12.22
N HIS A 104 11.72 -12.32 11.93
CA HIS A 104 10.99 -12.38 10.68
C HIS A 104 10.48 -13.79 10.34
N GLU A 105 10.09 -14.55 11.35
CA GLU A 105 9.46 -15.86 11.19
C GLU A 105 7.93 -15.71 11.17
N TYR A 106 7.28 -16.44 10.26
CA TYR A 106 5.83 -16.39 10.08
C TYR A 106 5.08 -16.94 11.31
N GLN A 107 4.10 -16.18 11.78
CA GLN A 107 3.18 -16.53 12.87
C GLN A 107 1.74 -16.40 12.38
N ALA A 108 0.94 -17.46 12.55
CA ALA A 108 -0.47 -17.50 12.16
C ALA A 108 -1.37 -16.84 13.22
N ASP A 109 -1.03 -15.60 13.60
CA ASP A 109 -1.69 -14.85 14.66
C ASP A 109 -1.58 -13.33 14.46
N GLU A 110 -1.95 -12.59 15.50
CA GLU A 110 -1.95 -11.12 15.56
C GLU A 110 -0.82 -10.57 16.45
N SER A 111 0.21 -11.37 16.76
CA SER A 111 1.27 -11.00 17.70
C SER A 111 2.09 -9.78 17.28
N GLY A 112 2.11 -9.44 15.99
CA GLY A 112 2.79 -8.27 15.44
C GLY A 112 1.97 -6.97 15.46
N ILE A 113 0.73 -6.98 15.99
CA ILE A 113 -0.07 -5.77 16.11
C ILE A 113 0.58 -4.80 17.11
N ASN A 114 0.71 -3.54 16.69
CA ASN A 114 1.14 -2.45 17.56
C ASN A 114 0.07 -1.36 17.65
N TYR A 115 0.13 -0.57 18.72
CA TYR A 115 -0.82 0.49 19.03
C TYR A 115 -0.15 1.86 18.99
N TYR A 116 -0.88 2.82 18.44
CA TYR A 116 -0.43 4.17 18.25
C TYR A 116 -0.28 4.92 19.57
N VAL A 117 0.86 5.60 19.72
CA VAL A 117 1.12 6.62 20.73
C VAL A 117 1.73 7.86 20.08
N PRO A 118 1.48 9.07 20.61
CA PRO A 118 2.15 10.26 20.13
C PRO A 118 3.68 10.17 20.31
N PRO A 119 4.47 10.57 19.30
CA PRO A 119 5.92 10.60 19.45
C PRO A 119 6.36 11.83 20.27
N PRO A 120 7.51 11.78 20.95
CA PRO A 120 8.13 12.98 21.50
C PRO A 120 8.50 13.95 20.37
N MET A 121 8.11 15.22 20.50
CA MET A 121 8.41 16.26 19.51
C MET A 121 9.84 16.79 19.65
N GLY A 122 10.46 17.18 18.54
CA GLY A 122 11.83 17.70 18.52
C GLY A 122 12.92 16.63 18.52
N VAL A 123 12.56 15.34 18.49
CA VAL A 123 13.53 14.24 18.40
C VAL A 123 14.19 14.15 17.03
N ASP A 124 15.43 13.65 17.04
CA ASP A 124 16.19 13.39 15.83
C ASP A 124 15.88 11.98 15.29
N LEU A 125 15.23 11.90 14.13
CA LEU A 125 14.89 10.63 13.49
C LEU A 125 16.13 9.84 13.02
N LYS A 126 17.33 10.42 13.05
CA LYS A 126 18.59 9.72 12.73
C LYS A 126 19.11 8.89 13.91
N GLU A 127 18.67 9.17 15.14
CA GLU A 127 19.17 8.49 16.34
C GLU A 127 18.90 6.98 16.31
N GLY A 128 19.96 6.20 16.50
CA GLY A 128 19.91 4.73 16.49
C GLY A 128 20.17 4.09 15.14
N PHE A 129 20.48 4.87 14.09
CA PHE A 129 20.74 4.36 12.73
C PHE A 129 21.88 3.33 12.69
N GLU A 130 22.95 3.55 13.46
CA GLU A 130 24.11 2.64 13.51
C GLU A 130 23.78 1.27 14.11
N THR A 131 22.75 1.21 14.96
CA THR A 131 22.29 -0.02 15.64
C THR A 131 21.05 -0.63 15.00
N PHE A 132 20.61 -0.10 13.85
CA PHE A 132 19.38 -0.53 13.19
C PHE A 132 19.43 -2.02 12.81
N LYS A 133 18.46 -2.79 13.30
CA LYS A 133 18.26 -4.19 12.90
C LYS A 133 17.45 -4.25 11.60
N HIS A 134 18.15 -4.19 10.48
CA HIS A 134 17.54 -4.20 9.15
C HIS A 134 17.30 -5.62 8.63
N TYR A 135 16.04 -5.94 8.33
CA TYR A 135 15.61 -7.11 7.58
C TYR A 135 15.35 -6.76 6.10
N GLU A 136 15.72 -7.69 5.21
CA GLU A 136 15.45 -7.62 3.79
C GLU A 136 15.38 -9.04 3.21
N ASP A 137 14.34 -9.29 2.40
CA ASP A 137 14.20 -10.57 1.70
C ASP A 137 15.43 -10.85 0.83
N LYS A 138 16.08 -11.99 1.13
CA LYS A 138 17.22 -12.51 0.38
C LYS A 138 16.78 -13.38 -0.79
N GLU A 139 15.59 -13.94 -0.69
CA GLU A 139 14.96 -14.83 -1.65
C GLU A 139 13.61 -14.24 -2.05
N ASP A 140 13.04 -14.74 -3.15
CA ASP A 140 11.74 -14.28 -3.63
C ASP A 140 10.64 -14.77 -2.67
N PRO A 141 9.93 -13.86 -1.97
CA PRO A 141 8.87 -14.27 -1.06
C PRO A 141 7.61 -14.78 -1.78
N HIS A 142 7.52 -14.58 -3.10
CA HIS A 142 6.34 -14.90 -3.92
C HIS A 142 5.05 -14.38 -3.25
N LEU A 143 3.95 -15.12 -3.40
CA LEU A 143 2.70 -14.89 -2.65
C LEU A 143 2.60 -15.82 -1.42
N ASP A 144 3.69 -16.48 -1.03
CA ASP A 144 3.63 -17.67 -0.17
C ASP A 144 2.96 -17.42 1.18
N SER A 145 3.34 -16.34 1.88
CA SER A 145 2.74 -16.04 3.19
C SER A 145 1.29 -15.58 3.09
N LEU A 146 0.90 -14.91 2.01
CA LEU A 146 -0.50 -14.57 1.72
C LEU A 146 -1.31 -15.84 1.49
N LEU A 147 -0.83 -16.72 0.62
CA LEU A 147 -1.51 -17.98 0.29
C LEU A 147 -1.56 -18.92 1.50
N ARG A 148 -0.49 -18.94 2.31
CA ARG A 148 -0.43 -19.70 3.57
C ARG A 148 -1.49 -19.26 4.56
N ALA A 149 -1.62 -17.95 4.81
CA ALA A 149 -2.62 -17.42 5.72
C ALA A 149 -4.06 -17.75 5.26
N LEU A 150 -4.33 -17.74 3.95
CA LEU A 150 -5.63 -18.16 3.41
C LEU A 150 -5.91 -19.66 3.57
N MET A 151 -4.88 -20.52 3.59
CA MET A 151 -5.06 -21.96 3.85
C MET A 151 -5.24 -22.27 5.34
N GLU A 152 -4.56 -21.51 6.20
CA GLU A 152 -4.57 -21.70 7.65
C GLU A 152 -5.74 -21.01 8.32
N ASP A 153 -6.46 -20.13 7.63
CA ASP A 153 -7.60 -19.41 8.20
C ASP A 153 -8.66 -20.39 8.71
N LYS A 154 -8.90 -20.34 10.02
CA LYS A 154 -9.75 -21.28 10.76
C LYS A 154 -11.18 -20.80 10.87
N THR A 155 -11.54 -19.68 10.25
CA THR A 155 -12.89 -19.10 10.36
C THR A 155 -13.99 -19.95 9.72
N GLY A 156 -13.64 -21.05 9.05
CA GLY A 156 -14.60 -22.00 8.47
C GLY A 156 -15.34 -21.43 7.26
N LYS A 157 -14.88 -20.30 6.71
CA LYS A 157 -15.41 -19.73 5.48
C LYS A 157 -14.96 -20.57 4.30
N GLU A 158 -15.89 -20.80 3.37
CA GLU A 158 -15.65 -21.48 2.10
C GLU A 158 -14.43 -20.90 1.35
N ASP A 159 -13.92 -21.66 0.38
CA ASP A 159 -12.82 -21.24 -0.47
C ASP A 159 -12.97 -19.79 -0.95
N VAL A 160 -12.07 -18.90 -0.50
CA VAL A 160 -12.16 -17.48 -0.87
C VAL A 160 -11.87 -17.34 -2.37
N LYS A 161 -12.92 -17.02 -3.13
CA LYS A 161 -12.86 -16.81 -4.59
C LYS A 161 -12.74 -15.32 -4.90
N ALA A 162 -11.80 -15.00 -5.79
CA ALA A 162 -11.62 -13.65 -6.33
C ALA A 162 -11.11 -13.71 -7.76
N ASP A 163 -11.31 -12.65 -8.53
CA ASP A 163 -10.72 -12.53 -9.87
C ASP A 163 -9.20 -12.35 -9.79
N PHE A 164 -8.71 -11.65 -8.76
CA PHE A 164 -7.29 -11.35 -8.58
C PHE A 164 -6.80 -11.62 -7.16
N MET A 165 -5.56 -12.10 -7.03
CA MET A 165 -4.86 -12.20 -5.74
C MET A 165 -3.45 -11.61 -5.88
N THR A 166 -3.10 -10.66 -5.02
CA THR A 166 -1.79 -10.02 -5.07
C THR A 166 -1.44 -9.31 -3.77
N TRP A 167 -0.17 -8.98 -3.58
CA TRP A 167 0.21 -7.99 -2.57
C TRP A 167 -0.36 -6.62 -2.95
N ARG A 168 -0.96 -5.90 -1.99
CA ARG A 168 -1.42 -4.50 -2.10
C ARG A 168 -0.40 -3.61 -2.76
N GLY A 169 0.88 -3.91 -2.56
CA GLY A 169 1.97 -3.21 -3.19
C GLY A 169 1.89 -3.17 -4.73
N MET A 170 1.53 -4.27 -5.38
CA MET A 170 1.38 -4.31 -6.84
C MET A 170 0.18 -3.46 -7.27
N MET A 171 -0.95 -3.61 -6.57
CA MET A 171 -2.15 -2.83 -6.87
C MET A 171 -1.94 -1.32 -6.69
N THR A 172 -1.14 -0.88 -5.70
CA THR A 172 -0.74 0.53 -5.56
C THR A 172 0.03 1.03 -6.80
N LYS A 173 0.95 0.23 -7.36
CA LYS A 173 1.74 0.62 -8.54
C LYS A 173 0.84 0.78 -9.76
N ILE A 174 -0.13 -0.12 -9.94
CA ILE A 174 -1.14 -0.04 -11.01
C ILE A 174 -2.01 1.21 -10.82
N MET A 175 -2.67 1.34 -9.66
CA MET A 175 -3.64 2.39 -9.37
C MET A 175 -3.07 3.81 -9.48
N THR A 176 -1.79 3.98 -9.14
CA THR A 176 -1.12 5.31 -9.17
C THR A 176 -0.43 5.63 -10.50
N ALA A 177 -0.32 4.67 -11.42
CA ALA A 177 0.37 4.86 -12.71
C ALA A 177 -0.10 6.07 -13.55
N PRO A 178 -1.38 6.47 -13.55
CA PRO A 178 -1.84 7.65 -14.28
C PRO A 178 -1.16 8.98 -13.91
N PHE A 179 -0.77 9.13 -12.65
CA PHE A 179 -0.25 10.39 -12.10
C PHE A 179 1.14 10.28 -11.46
N ASP A 180 1.66 9.07 -11.26
CA ASP A 180 3.05 8.89 -10.86
C ASP A 180 3.97 9.14 -12.07
N ASN A 181 4.58 10.32 -12.11
CA ASN A 181 5.55 10.71 -13.15
C ASN A 181 6.76 9.77 -13.25
N PHE A 182 6.98 8.95 -12.22
CA PHE A 182 8.04 7.95 -12.16
C PHE A 182 7.49 6.52 -12.14
N ALA A 183 6.23 6.33 -12.55
CA ALA A 183 5.60 5.02 -12.63
C ALA A 183 6.47 4.07 -13.47
N GLU A 184 6.85 2.99 -12.82
CA GLU A 184 7.61 1.90 -13.39
C GLU A 184 7.34 0.65 -12.55
N PHE A 185 7.07 -0.46 -13.22
CA PHE A 185 6.92 -1.75 -12.57
C PHE A 185 7.14 -2.90 -13.54
N GLY A 186 7.76 -3.97 -13.04
CA GLY A 186 7.71 -5.31 -13.60
C GLY A 186 6.97 -6.21 -12.63
N MET A 187 6.05 -7.01 -13.16
CA MET A 187 5.26 -7.99 -12.43
C MET A 187 5.16 -9.27 -13.25
N PHE A 188 4.91 -10.39 -12.58
CA PHE A 188 4.43 -11.60 -13.21
C PHE A 188 2.96 -11.82 -12.88
N ALA A 189 2.23 -12.37 -13.83
CA ALA A 189 0.83 -12.77 -13.67
C ALA A 189 0.60 -14.19 -14.17
N THR A 190 -0.26 -14.96 -13.49
CA THR A 190 -0.69 -16.28 -13.96
C THR A 190 -2.14 -16.55 -13.57
N LEU A 191 -2.86 -17.28 -14.43
CA LEU A 191 -4.20 -17.77 -14.13
C LEU A 191 -4.10 -19.18 -13.52
N TYR A 192 -4.75 -19.39 -12.39
CA TYR A 192 -4.94 -20.71 -11.80
C TYR A 192 -6.30 -20.78 -11.12
N ASN A 193 -7.07 -21.85 -11.38
CA ASN A 193 -8.40 -22.07 -10.81
C ASN A 193 -9.33 -20.82 -10.87
N GLY A 194 -9.36 -20.16 -12.04
CA GLY A 194 -10.21 -18.97 -12.27
C GLY A 194 -9.72 -17.67 -11.63
N THR A 195 -8.57 -17.68 -10.93
CA THR A 195 -7.99 -16.52 -10.24
C THR A 195 -6.68 -16.10 -10.90
N ILE A 196 -6.49 -14.80 -11.13
CA ILE A 196 -5.22 -14.24 -11.62
C ILE A 196 -4.35 -13.82 -10.45
N TYR A 197 -3.21 -14.50 -10.28
CA TYR A 197 -2.21 -14.20 -9.27
C TYR A 197 -1.19 -13.24 -9.86
N ILE A 198 -0.88 -12.16 -9.14
CA ILE A 198 0.10 -11.16 -9.58
C ILE A 198 1.17 -11.00 -8.51
N GLU A 199 2.43 -11.12 -8.90
CA GLU A 199 3.59 -10.89 -8.02
C GLU A 199 4.59 -9.91 -8.65
N GLU A 200 5.57 -9.47 -7.86
CA GLU A 200 6.64 -8.61 -8.36
C GLU A 200 7.61 -9.42 -9.23
N ASP A 201 8.17 -8.79 -10.28
CA ASP A 201 9.36 -9.34 -10.93
C ASP A 201 10.58 -9.14 -10.00
N PHE A 202 10.68 -10.02 -9.00
CA PHE A 202 11.73 -9.98 -7.98
C PHE A 202 13.14 -10.12 -8.59
N PRO A 203 13.41 -11.03 -9.56
CA PRO A 203 14.74 -11.13 -10.17
C PRO A 203 15.20 -9.83 -10.83
N SER A 204 14.34 -9.19 -11.63
CA SER A 204 14.68 -7.91 -12.27
C SER A 204 14.90 -6.81 -11.23
N ARG A 205 14.07 -6.75 -10.19
CA ARG A 205 14.23 -5.79 -9.08
C ARG A 205 15.53 -6.02 -8.29
N ALA A 206 15.89 -7.27 -8.03
CA ALA A 206 17.13 -7.63 -7.33
C ALA A 206 18.34 -7.22 -8.17
N ALA A 207 18.31 -7.47 -9.49
CA ALA A 207 19.34 -7.03 -10.42
C ALA A 207 19.47 -5.50 -10.49
N GLU A 208 18.35 -4.76 -10.55
CA GLU A 208 18.35 -3.29 -10.50
C GLU A 208 18.97 -2.75 -9.20
N ARG A 209 18.69 -3.41 -8.06
CA ARG A 209 19.25 -3.04 -6.76
C ARG A 209 20.76 -3.26 -6.71
N ALA A 210 21.24 -4.41 -7.18
CA ALA A 210 22.67 -4.71 -7.28
C ALA A 210 23.39 -3.70 -8.20
N ALA A 211 22.76 -3.35 -9.34
CA ALA A 211 23.30 -2.33 -10.23
C ALA A 211 23.27 -0.91 -9.64
N GLU A 212 22.33 -0.59 -8.73
CA GLU A 212 22.29 0.69 -8.02
C GLU A 212 23.38 0.76 -6.93
N SER A 213 23.67 -0.35 -6.23
CA SER A 213 24.74 -0.42 -5.22
C SER A 213 26.14 -0.30 -5.80
N ASP A 214 26.36 -0.73 -7.03
CA ASP A 214 27.65 -0.65 -7.71
C ASP A 214 27.92 0.73 -8.33
N ARG A 215 26.96 1.65 -8.28
CA ARG A 215 27.15 3.01 -8.82
C ARG A 215 28.11 3.80 -7.94
N PRO A 216 29.10 4.48 -8.54
CA PRO A 216 29.96 5.38 -7.77
C PRO A 216 29.11 6.49 -7.14
N PRO A 217 29.45 6.94 -5.92
CA PRO A 217 28.73 8.02 -5.27
C PRO A 217 28.73 9.26 -6.18
N PRO A 218 27.67 10.09 -6.12
CA PRO A 218 27.60 11.33 -6.89
C PRO A 218 28.87 12.17 -6.67
N ARG A 219 29.44 12.75 -7.74
CA ARG A 219 30.62 13.64 -7.66
C ARG A 219 30.40 14.83 -6.73
N TYR A 220 29.14 15.20 -6.49
CA TYR A 220 28.75 16.26 -5.59
C TYR A 220 27.58 15.77 -4.75
N GLN A 221 27.78 15.71 -3.44
CA GLN A 221 26.71 15.56 -2.46
C GLN A 221 26.53 16.91 -1.79
N HIS A 222 25.33 17.46 -1.84
CA HIS A 222 25.04 18.67 -1.07
C HIS A 222 25.23 18.34 0.43
N PRO A 223 25.81 19.23 1.26
CA PRO A 223 26.04 18.95 2.68
C PRO A 223 24.77 18.52 3.45
N ASP A 224 23.60 18.98 2.99
CA ASP A 224 22.29 18.66 3.56
C ASP A 224 21.64 17.40 2.97
N GLN A 225 22.24 16.78 1.95
CA GLN A 225 21.68 15.63 1.26
C GLN A 225 21.91 14.36 2.08
N GLN A 226 20.84 13.84 2.67
CA GLN A 226 20.87 12.58 3.41
C GLN A 226 20.95 11.38 2.47
N SER A 227 21.59 10.31 2.93
CA SER A 227 21.63 9.06 2.18
C SER A 227 20.22 8.48 2.02
N ARG A 228 20.02 7.67 0.98
CA ARG A 228 18.76 6.95 0.79
C ARG A 228 18.44 6.05 1.98
N GLU A 229 19.45 5.42 2.55
CA GLU A 229 19.34 4.53 3.70
C GLU A 229 18.83 5.28 4.94
N MET A 230 19.35 6.49 5.17
CA MET A 230 18.88 7.35 6.25
C MET A 230 17.43 7.80 6.03
N MET A 231 17.08 8.16 4.79
CA MET A 231 15.69 8.54 4.46
C MET A 231 14.70 7.39 4.68
N THR A 232 15.10 6.15 4.40
CA THR A 232 14.31 4.95 4.71
C THR A 232 14.22 4.75 6.22
N TYR A 233 15.34 4.84 6.94
CA TYR A 233 15.40 4.66 8.39
C TYR A 233 14.50 5.63 9.16
N TRP A 234 14.39 6.89 8.74
CA TRP A 234 13.47 7.86 9.35
C TRP A 234 12.04 7.35 9.47
N GLY A 235 11.60 6.55 8.50
CA GLY A 235 10.30 5.90 8.57
C GLY A 235 10.20 4.88 9.70
N TYR A 236 11.16 3.95 9.78
CA TYR A 236 11.18 2.92 10.84
C TYR A 236 11.41 3.52 12.22
N LYS A 237 12.24 4.56 12.32
CA LYS A 237 12.41 5.30 13.58
C LYS A 237 11.11 5.99 13.97
N PHE A 238 10.37 6.56 13.02
CA PHE A 238 9.07 7.17 13.31
C PHE A 238 8.05 6.14 13.79
N GLU A 239 7.95 4.98 13.16
CA GLU A 239 7.15 3.84 13.64
C GLU A 239 7.54 3.46 15.08
N LYS A 240 8.84 3.24 15.34
CA LYS A 240 9.33 2.91 16.68
C LYS A 240 8.99 3.96 17.75
N LEU A 241 8.89 5.22 17.36
CA LEU A 241 8.51 6.32 18.25
C LEU A 241 7.00 6.43 18.46
N THR A 242 6.20 5.90 17.52
CA THR A 242 4.74 6.11 17.48
C THR A 242 3.94 4.84 17.71
N LEU A 243 4.59 3.70 17.89
CA LEU A 243 3.97 2.41 18.07
C LEU A 243 4.54 1.69 19.29
N ILE A 244 3.67 1.04 20.05
CA ILE A 244 4.02 0.16 21.17
C ILE A 244 3.25 -1.17 21.05
N PRO A 245 3.78 -2.30 21.56
CA PRO A 245 3.17 -3.62 21.38
C PRO A 245 1.98 -3.89 22.31
N THR A 246 1.69 -2.98 23.23
CA THR A 246 0.65 -3.09 24.26
C THR A 246 -0.32 -1.93 24.17
N LEU A 247 -1.52 -2.09 24.71
CA LEU A 247 -2.52 -1.03 24.70
C LEU A 247 -2.01 0.20 25.49
N PRO A 248 -2.13 1.43 24.95
CA PRO A 248 -1.61 2.63 25.62
C PRO A 248 -2.19 2.84 27.03
N LYS A 249 -3.46 2.50 27.24
CA LYS A 249 -4.13 2.58 28.56
C LYS A 249 -3.53 1.63 29.61
N ASP A 250 -2.90 0.54 29.17
CA ASP A 250 -2.36 -0.53 30.01
C ASP A 250 -0.82 -0.45 30.11
N THR A 251 -0.20 0.58 29.51
CA THR A 251 1.25 0.74 29.44
C THR A 251 1.67 2.01 30.18
N SER A 252 2.60 1.88 31.14
CA SER A 252 3.08 3.05 31.89
C SER A 252 3.86 4.01 30.98
N ARG A 253 3.92 5.29 31.36
CA ARG A 253 4.69 6.29 30.62
C ARG A 253 6.17 5.92 30.55
N GLU A 254 6.72 5.38 31.64
CA GLU A 254 8.12 4.95 31.71
C GLU A 254 8.41 3.80 30.73
N GLU A 255 7.50 2.84 30.59
CA GLU A 255 7.61 1.74 29.62
C GLU A 255 7.53 2.25 28.18
N ILE A 256 6.63 3.20 27.89
CA ILE A 256 6.54 3.85 26.57
C ILE A 256 7.86 4.55 26.24
N GLU A 257 8.40 5.36 27.16
CA GLU A 257 9.65 6.08 26.95
C GLU A 257 10.84 5.12 26.80
N GLN A 258 10.86 4.00 27.52
CA GLN A 258 11.87 2.95 27.35
C GLN A 258 11.75 2.28 25.98
N HIS A 259 10.53 1.98 25.52
CA HIS A 259 10.28 1.43 24.20
C HIS A 259 10.80 2.36 23.10
N GLN A 260 10.46 3.65 23.17
CA GLN A 260 10.84 4.68 22.17
C GLN A 260 12.36 4.89 22.07
N LYS A 261 13.10 4.66 23.17
CA LYS A 261 14.57 4.68 23.24
C LYS A 261 15.22 3.38 22.78
N GLY A 262 14.43 2.33 22.58
CA GLY A 262 14.90 1.01 22.16
C GLY A 262 15.45 0.97 20.73
N ILE A 263 16.08 -0.16 20.40
CA ILE A 263 16.62 -0.42 19.07
C ILE A 263 15.48 -0.47 18.04
N VAL A 264 15.68 0.20 16.91
CA VAL A 264 14.77 0.14 15.77
C VAL A 264 15.00 -1.18 15.03
N SER A 265 13.92 -1.83 14.61
CA SER A 265 13.90 -3.05 13.79
C SER A 265 12.74 -2.98 12.81
N ASN A 266 12.89 -3.58 11.63
CA ASN A 266 11.81 -3.81 10.67
C ASN A 266 11.57 -5.30 10.41
N HIS A 267 11.96 -6.17 11.35
CA HIS A 267 11.73 -7.62 11.26
C HIS A 267 10.27 -7.96 11.54
N ALA A 268 9.76 -7.52 12.70
CA ALA A 268 8.40 -7.79 13.11
C ALA A 268 7.40 -6.95 12.31
N GLN A 269 6.34 -7.59 11.83
CA GLN A 269 5.32 -6.97 10.98
C GLN A 269 3.96 -7.64 11.22
N HIS A 270 2.88 -6.91 10.95
CA HIS A 270 1.54 -7.50 10.88
C HIS A 270 0.93 -7.25 9.51
N CYS A 271 0.40 -8.31 8.90
CA CYS A 271 -0.19 -8.26 7.58
C CYS A 271 -1.69 -8.55 7.66
N SER A 272 -2.49 -7.65 7.10
CA SER A 272 -3.91 -7.82 6.88
C SER A 272 -4.16 -8.30 5.45
N ILE A 273 -5.05 -9.27 5.27
CA ILE A 273 -5.49 -9.78 3.99
C ILE A 273 -6.97 -9.42 3.83
N VAL A 274 -7.28 -8.60 2.84
CA VAL A 274 -8.62 -8.04 2.64
C VAL A 274 -9.25 -8.52 1.34
N ASN A 275 -10.56 -8.70 1.36
CA ASN A 275 -11.40 -8.82 0.17
C ASN A 275 -11.98 -7.45 -0.20
N THR A 276 -11.91 -7.08 -1.48
CA THR A 276 -12.45 -5.85 -2.04
C THR A 276 -12.85 -6.05 -3.51
N SER A 277 -13.38 -5.02 -4.17
CA SER A 277 -13.63 -5.04 -5.61
C SER A 277 -13.46 -3.68 -6.26
N PHE A 278 -13.09 -3.69 -7.54
CA PHE A 278 -13.05 -2.52 -8.42
C PHE A 278 -13.96 -2.78 -9.61
N GLY A 279 -15.09 -2.06 -9.68
CA GLY A 279 -16.18 -2.36 -10.59
C GLY A 279 -16.61 -3.83 -10.43
N PRO A 280 -16.62 -4.62 -11.52
CA PRO A 280 -17.01 -6.03 -11.47
C PRO A 280 -15.86 -6.98 -11.03
N HIS A 281 -14.67 -6.47 -10.76
CA HIS A 281 -13.48 -7.29 -10.48
C HIS A 281 -13.25 -7.44 -8.99
N SER A 282 -13.33 -8.66 -8.46
CA SER A 282 -13.02 -8.97 -7.05
C SER A 282 -11.52 -9.19 -6.83
N LEU A 283 -11.01 -8.76 -5.67
CA LEU A 283 -9.58 -8.85 -5.33
C LEU A 283 -9.40 -9.35 -3.90
N ILE A 284 -8.40 -10.21 -3.70
CA ILE A 284 -7.75 -10.39 -2.41
C ILE A 284 -6.42 -9.66 -2.41
N LEU A 285 -6.26 -8.75 -1.45
CA LEU A 285 -5.06 -7.95 -1.28
C LEU A 285 -4.44 -8.23 0.08
N GLY A 286 -3.20 -8.72 0.10
CA GLY A 286 -2.40 -8.80 1.32
C GLY A 286 -1.52 -7.56 1.49
N GLY A 287 -1.33 -7.08 2.71
CA GLY A 287 -0.31 -6.08 2.97
C GLY A 287 -0.11 -5.75 4.43
N GLU A 288 1.11 -5.28 4.73
CA GLU A 288 1.48 -4.73 6.03
C GLU A 288 0.61 -3.53 6.41
N VAL A 289 0.20 -3.49 7.67
CA VAL A 289 -0.47 -2.36 8.34
C VAL A 289 0.38 -1.93 9.53
N ASP A 290 0.56 -0.62 9.71
CA ASP A 290 1.57 -0.12 10.67
C ASP A 290 1.10 -0.29 12.13
N GLY A 291 -0.16 0.04 12.45
CA GLY A 291 -0.70 -0.17 13.79
C GLY A 291 -2.15 0.28 13.96
N LEU A 292 -2.64 0.23 15.20
CA LEU A 292 -4.02 0.53 15.57
C LEU A 292 -4.15 1.79 16.43
N LEU A 293 -5.23 2.54 16.23
CA LEU A 293 -5.60 3.67 17.10
C LEU A 293 -6.42 3.26 18.33
N ALA A 294 -7.07 2.10 18.24
CA ALA A 294 -7.94 1.53 19.27
C ALA A 294 -7.82 0.01 19.24
N PRO A 295 -8.22 -0.72 20.30
CA PRO A 295 -8.31 -2.18 20.27
C PRO A 295 -9.00 -2.67 18.99
N LYS A 296 -8.50 -3.74 18.38
CA LYS A 296 -9.12 -4.35 17.20
C LYS A 296 -10.54 -4.78 17.57
N PRO A 297 -11.57 -4.43 16.79
CA PRO A 297 -12.94 -4.84 17.10
C PRO A 297 -13.08 -6.36 17.04
N THR A 298 -13.93 -6.92 17.90
CA THR A 298 -14.26 -8.35 17.87
C THR A 298 -15.34 -8.65 16.83
N ASN A 299 -16.15 -7.66 16.50
CA ASN A 299 -17.16 -7.73 15.45
C ASN A 299 -16.51 -7.48 14.08
N PRO A 300 -16.56 -8.43 13.14
CA PRO A 300 -15.95 -8.27 11.81
C PRO A 300 -16.65 -7.24 10.92
N ASP A 301 -17.86 -6.79 11.27
CA ASP A 301 -18.56 -5.73 10.53
C ASP A 301 -18.12 -4.32 10.95
N GLU A 302 -17.48 -4.19 12.11
CA GLU A 302 -16.96 -2.92 12.60
C GLU A 302 -15.65 -2.53 11.89
N PRO A 303 -15.45 -1.23 11.59
CA PRO A 303 -14.18 -0.76 11.04
C PRO A 303 -13.01 -0.99 11.99
N THR A 304 -12.03 -1.78 11.56
CA THR A 304 -10.73 -1.78 12.23
C THR A 304 -10.06 -0.41 12.11
N GLN A 305 -9.73 0.20 13.24
CA GLN A 305 -9.14 1.54 13.35
C GLN A 305 -7.63 1.52 13.06
N TRP A 306 -7.24 1.01 11.89
CA TRP A 306 -5.85 1.03 11.43
C TRP A 306 -5.35 2.48 11.26
N VAL A 307 -4.04 2.67 11.44
CA VAL A 307 -3.32 3.90 11.08
C VAL A 307 -2.11 3.56 10.23
N GLU A 308 -1.91 4.33 9.17
CA GLU A 308 -0.70 4.31 8.35
C GLU A 308 0.21 5.46 8.80
N LEU A 309 1.51 5.19 8.94
CA LEU A 309 2.52 6.11 9.41
C LEU A 309 3.46 6.52 8.28
N LYS A 310 3.59 7.83 8.10
CA LYS A 310 4.47 8.39 7.07
C LYS A 310 5.34 9.48 7.66
N THR A 311 6.50 9.67 7.05
CA THR A 311 7.32 10.86 7.30
C THR A 311 7.40 11.71 6.04
N SER A 312 7.40 13.02 6.21
CA SER A 312 7.65 13.97 5.13
C SER A 312 8.53 15.12 5.60
N GLU A 313 9.27 15.70 4.67
CA GLU A 313 9.85 17.02 4.89
C GLU A 313 8.73 18.02 5.18
N GLU A 314 8.94 18.88 6.19
CA GLU A 314 8.04 19.96 6.56
C GLU A 314 7.86 20.96 5.41
N LEU A 315 6.66 21.50 5.30
CA LEU A 315 6.40 22.61 4.39
C LEU A 315 6.97 23.89 5.02
N PRO A 316 7.47 24.84 4.21
CA PRO A 316 7.79 26.16 4.72
C PRO A 316 6.57 26.78 5.43
N PRO A 317 6.77 27.68 6.40
CA PRO A 317 5.66 28.37 7.06
C PRO A 317 4.70 28.99 6.04
N PRO A 318 3.38 29.07 6.31
CA PRO A 318 2.38 29.47 5.30
C PRO A 318 2.70 30.79 4.58
N ARG A 319 3.32 31.75 5.26
CA ARG A 319 3.74 33.05 4.69
C ARG A 319 4.84 32.96 3.62
N GLN A 320 5.60 31.87 3.61
CA GLN A 320 6.73 31.61 2.70
C GLN A 320 6.47 30.42 1.77
N GLN A 321 5.35 29.72 1.97
CA GLN A 321 5.01 28.52 1.24
C GLN A 321 4.69 28.86 -0.22
N GLN A 322 5.35 28.17 -1.14
CA GLN A 322 5.13 28.34 -2.57
C GLN A 322 4.27 27.21 -3.13
N HIS A 323 3.62 27.46 -4.26
CA HIS A 323 2.83 26.45 -4.97
C HIS A 323 3.63 25.16 -5.23
N ARG A 324 4.94 25.26 -5.51
CA ARG A 324 5.81 24.09 -5.73
C ARG A 324 5.89 23.17 -4.50
N ASP A 325 5.86 23.73 -3.30
CA ASP A 325 6.02 23.00 -2.05
C ASP A 325 4.76 22.19 -1.77
N VAL A 326 3.59 22.84 -1.93
CA VAL A 326 2.27 22.20 -1.88
C VAL A 326 2.18 21.08 -2.92
N LEU A 327 2.54 21.37 -4.17
CA LEU A 327 2.51 20.40 -5.27
C LEU A 327 3.39 19.18 -5.00
N LYS A 328 4.59 19.38 -4.44
CA LYS A 328 5.50 18.29 -4.05
C LYS A 328 4.85 17.40 -2.98
N PHE A 329 4.18 18.00 -1.99
CA PHE A 329 3.50 17.26 -0.93
C PHE A 329 2.24 16.56 -1.43
N GLU A 330 1.38 17.24 -2.19
CA GLU A 330 0.17 16.62 -2.74
C GLU A 330 0.48 15.46 -3.69
N ARG A 331 1.59 15.51 -4.44
CA ARG A 331 2.08 14.34 -5.21
C ARG A 331 2.48 13.15 -4.32
N LYS A 332 2.93 13.38 -3.08
CA LYS A 332 3.14 12.28 -2.10
C LYS A 332 1.82 11.67 -1.66
N LEU A 333 0.83 12.53 -1.42
CA LEU A 333 -0.48 12.13 -0.94
C LEU A 333 -1.14 11.10 -1.86
N LEU A 334 -0.88 11.13 -3.17
CA LEU A 334 -1.33 10.09 -4.10
C LEU A 334 -0.94 8.67 -3.63
N LYS A 335 0.32 8.47 -3.24
CA LYS A 335 0.81 7.16 -2.78
C LYS A 335 0.34 6.84 -1.36
N PHE A 336 0.26 7.85 -0.49
CA PHE A 336 -0.23 7.66 0.88
C PHE A 336 -1.70 7.22 0.85
N TRP A 337 -2.51 7.91 0.06
CA TRP A 337 -3.90 7.58 -0.20
C TRP A 337 -4.03 6.17 -0.79
N ALA A 338 -3.39 5.89 -1.92
CA ALA A 338 -3.57 4.59 -2.59
C ALA A 338 -3.12 3.41 -1.71
N GLN A 339 -2.04 3.55 -0.94
CA GLN A 339 -1.58 2.51 -0.01
C GLN A 339 -2.64 2.23 1.06
N SER A 340 -3.15 3.27 1.71
CA SER A 340 -4.08 3.16 2.83
C SER A 340 -5.47 2.75 2.36
N PHE A 341 -5.94 3.35 1.26
CA PHE A 341 -7.24 3.09 0.64
C PHE A 341 -7.42 1.61 0.25
N LEU A 342 -6.39 1.00 -0.34
CA LEU A 342 -6.46 -0.39 -0.81
C LEU A 342 -6.58 -1.44 0.31
N LEU A 343 -6.19 -1.12 1.54
CA LEU A 343 -6.38 -1.99 2.73
C LEU A 343 -7.49 -1.49 3.66
N GLY A 344 -8.19 -0.42 3.28
CA GLY A 344 -9.24 0.17 4.13
C GLY A 344 -8.70 0.85 5.39
N VAL A 345 -7.46 1.32 5.39
CA VAL A 345 -6.86 2.05 6.51
C VAL A 345 -7.46 3.46 6.60
N PRO A 346 -8.22 3.80 7.66
CA PRO A 346 -9.00 5.03 7.72
C PRO A 346 -8.16 6.30 7.96
N LYS A 347 -7.02 6.20 8.66
CA LYS A 347 -6.20 7.36 9.03
C LYS A 347 -4.74 7.21 8.59
N ILE A 348 -4.15 8.33 8.20
CA ILE A 348 -2.72 8.43 7.89
C ILE A 348 -2.09 9.50 8.77
N THR A 349 -1.18 9.13 9.64
CA THR A 349 -0.44 10.09 10.48
C THR A 349 0.93 10.39 9.87
N VAL A 350 1.15 11.66 9.54
CA VAL A 350 2.37 12.16 8.91
C VAL A 350 3.22 12.91 9.93
N GLY A 351 4.42 12.40 10.22
CA GLY A 351 5.47 13.13 10.91
C GLY A 351 6.20 14.08 9.96
N PHE A 352 6.06 15.39 10.18
CA PHE A 352 6.78 16.41 9.44
C PHE A 352 8.13 16.69 10.09
N ARG A 353 9.20 16.50 9.33
CA ARG A 353 10.57 16.68 9.78
C ARG A 353 11.31 17.78 9.02
N SER A 354 12.29 18.38 9.68
CA SER A 354 13.26 19.25 9.00
C SER A 354 14.13 18.46 8.02
N LYS A 355 14.94 19.14 7.20
CA LYS A 355 15.95 18.50 6.35
C LYS A 355 16.99 17.70 7.15
N ALA A 356 17.26 18.12 8.38
CA ALA A 356 18.22 17.48 9.27
C ALA A 356 17.67 16.22 9.98
N GLY A 357 16.40 15.87 9.78
CA GLY A 357 15.77 14.71 10.40
C GLY A 357 15.03 15.00 11.71
N ILE A 358 14.93 16.25 12.15
CA ILE A 358 14.26 16.61 13.40
C ILE A 358 12.75 16.60 13.19
N LEU A 359 12.00 15.86 14.01
CA LEU A 359 10.53 15.85 13.97
C LEU A 359 9.97 17.18 14.50
N ARG A 360 9.26 17.93 13.65
CA ARG A 360 8.76 19.29 13.91
C ARG A 360 7.25 19.40 14.01
N GLY A 361 6.53 18.54 13.30
CA GLY A 361 5.07 18.54 13.29
C GLY A 361 4.51 17.14 13.12
N LEU A 362 3.23 17.02 13.45
CA LEU A 362 2.45 15.81 13.30
C LEU A 362 1.08 16.22 12.74
N GLN A 363 0.61 15.50 11.72
CA GLN A 363 -0.73 15.71 11.19
C GLN A 363 -1.35 14.38 10.80
N THR A 364 -2.58 14.15 11.26
CA THR A 364 -3.38 12.99 10.86
C THR A 364 -4.37 13.41 9.77
N PHE A 365 -4.43 12.63 8.71
CA PHE A 365 -5.34 12.80 7.59
C PHE A 365 -6.34 11.65 7.58
N ASN A 366 -7.61 11.97 7.34
CA ASN A 366 -8.59 10.96 6.99
C ASN A 366 -8.32 10.51 5.54
N THR A 367 -8.04 9.22 5.33
CA THR A 367 -7.67 8.67 4.02
C THR A 367 -8.70 9.05 2.94
N HIS A 368 -9.97 9.02 3.31
CA HIS A 368 -11.09 9.24 2.41
C HIS A 368 -11.21 10.70 1.93
N GLU A 369 -10.72 11.67 2.70
CA GLU A 369 -10.79 13.10 2.37
C GLU A 369 -9.70 13.54 1.40
N ILE A 370 -8.57 12.82 1.37
CA ILE A 370 -7.36 13.22 0.64
C ILE A 370 -7.63 13.55 -0.84
N PRO A 371 -8.36 12.76 -1.63
CA PRO A 371 -8.67 13.12 -3.01
C PRO A 371 -9.44 14.44 -3.14
N GLY A 372 -10.38 14.69 -2.21
CA GLY A 372 -11.14 15.94 -2.17
C GLY A 372 -10.27 17.14 -1.79
N MET A 373 -9.34 16.96 -0.85
CA MET A 373 -8.36 17.98 -0.47
C MET A 373 -7.48 18.37 -1.65
N VAL A 374 -6.88 17.40 -2.35
CA VAL A 374 -6.01 17.68 -3.51
C VAL A 374 -6.78 18.32 -4.65
N ARG A 375 -8.02 17.90 -4.92
CA ARG A 375 -8.89 18.51 -5.93
C ARG A 375 -9.16 20.00 -5.66
N ARG A 376 -9.31 20.38 -4.39
CA ARG A 376 -9.46 21.80 -3.97
C ARG A 376 -8.13 22.56 -3.91
N GLY A 377 -7.02 21.84 -3.77
CA GLY A 377 -5.65 22.37 -3.74
C GLY A 377 -5.04 22.51 -5.13
N THR A 378 -3.96 21.77 -5.41
CA THR A 378 -3.24 21.88 -6.70
C THR A 378 -3.92 21.13 -7.84
N ASN A 379 -4.88 20.24 -7.52
CA ASN A 379 -5.55 19.35 -8.45
C ASN A 379 -4.57 18.54 -9.32
N CYS A 380 -3.43 18.16 -8.74
CA CYS A 380 -2.33 17.51 -9.47
C CYS A 380 -2.56 16.02 -9.75
N TRP A 381 -3.55 15.40 -9.12
CA TRP A 381 -4.04 14.06 -9.40
C TRP A 381 -5.52 13.96 -9.02
N ASP A 382 -6.18 12.94 -9.56
CA ASP A 382 -7.62 12.71 -9.40
C ASP A 382 -7.88 11.25 -8.98
N GLY A 383 -8.54 11.07 -7.83
CA GLY A 383 -8.83 9.75 -7.27
C GLY A 383 -9.77 8.91 -8.15
N ASN A 384 -10.75 9.53 -8.81
CA ASN A 384 -11.67 8.81 -9.70
C ASN A 384 -10.94 8.30 -10.93
N VAL A 385 -10.03 9.10 -11.50
CA VAL A 385 -9.18 8.67 -12.63
C VAL A 385 -8.31 7.48 -12.22
N CYS A 386 -7.73 7.47 -11.01
CA CYS A 386 -6.98 6.32 -10.49
C CYS A 386 -7.83 5.05 -10.38
N ILE A 387 -9.05 5.17 -9.84
CA ILE A 387 -9.99 4.05 -9.67
C ILE A 387 -10.47 3.51 -11.01
N ASN A 388 -10.87 4.39 -11.92
CA ASN A 388 -11.36 4.04 -13.25
C ASN A 388 -10.26 3.39 -14.09
N PHE A 389 -9.04 3.94 -14.03
CA PHE A 389 -7.86 3.33 -14.66
C PHE A 389 -7.63 1.91 -14.16
N ALA A 390 -7.63 1.72 -12.83
CA ALA A 390 -7.43 0.41 -12.22
C ALA A 390 -8.52 -0.57 -12.65
N THR A 391 -9.79 -0.15 -12.67
CA THR A 391 -10.93 -0.97 -13.09
C THR A 391 -10.80 -1.40 -14.55
N GLU A 392 -10.56 -0.47 -15.48
CA GLU A 392 -10.35 -0.79 -16.90
C GLU A 392 -9.13 -1.67 -17.13
N PHE A 393 -8.03 -1.42 -16.39
CA PHE A 393 -6.81 -2.21 -16.48
C PHE A 393 -7.04 -3.66 -16.05
N LEU A 394 -7.72 -3.89 -14.92
CA LEU A 394 -8.05 -5.22 -14.43
C LEU A 394 -8.94 -5.97 -15.42
N GLY A 395 -9.99 -5.32 -15.95
CA GLY A 395 -10.86 -5.92 -16.96
C GLY A 395 -10.11 -6.29 -18.24
N TRP A 396 -9.22 -5.42 -18.70
CA TRP A 396 -8.34 -5.70 -19.83
C TRP A 396 -7.38 -6.86 -19.54
N LEU A 397 -6.72 -6.87 -18.38
CA LEU A 397 -5.75 -7.90 -18.01
C LEU A 397 -6.41 -9.28 -17.92
N LYS A 398 -7.65 -9.35 -17.39
CA LYS A 398 -8.46 -10.58 -17.36
C LYS A 398 -8.77 -11.13 -18.76
N GLY A 399 -8.87 -10.27 -19.77
CA GLY A 399 -9.01 -10.67 -21.17
C GLY A 399 -7.70 -11.08 -21.86
N VAL A 400 -6.54 -10.85 -21.23
CA VAL A 400 -5.21 -11.19 -21.76
C VAL A 400 -4.67 -12.47 -21.11
N VAL A 401 -4.80 -12.60 -19.80
CA VAL A 401 -4.31 -13.75 -19.02
C VAL A 401 -5.44 -14.79 -18.93
N VAL A 402 -5.59 -15.57 -20.01
CA VAL A 402 -6.77 -16.45 -20.21
C VAL A 402 -6.50 -17.95 -20.01
N ASP A 403 -5.24 -18.33 -19.80
CA ASP A 403 -4.83 -19.72 -19.58
C ASP A 403 -3.66 -19.81 -18.59
N GLU A 404 -3.31 -21.05 -18.23
CA GLU A 404 -2.22 -21.35 -17.31
C GLU A 404 -0.85 -21.12 -17.98
N GLY A 405 -0.46 -19.85 -18.04
CA GLY A 405 0.87 -19.40 -18.42
C GLY A 405 1.41 -18.36 -17.42
N VAL A 406 2.71 -18.13 -17.47
CA VAL A 406 3.35 -17.00 -16.77
C VAL A 406 3.47 -15.84 -17.76
N TYR A 407 2.88 -14.70 -17.41
CA TYR A 407 2.86 -13.48 -18.19
C TYR A 407 3.70 -12.40 -17.51
N SER A 408 4.58 -11.73 -18.26
CA SER A 408 5.17 -10.47 -17.77
C SER A 408 4.18 -9.33 -17.96
N VAL A 409 4.11 -8.44 -16.98
CA VAL A 409 3.29 -7.21 -16.99
C VAL A 409 4.22 -6.05 -16.65
N VAL A 410 4.55 -5.22 -17.65
CA VAL A 410 5.64 -4.24 -17.53
C VAL A 410 5.18 -2.84 -17.94
N LEU A 411 5.36 -1.88 -17.04
CA LEU A 411 5.35 -0.46 -17.33
C LEU A 411 6.78 0.07 -17.23
N ARG A 412 7.39 0.42 -18.37
CA ARG A 412 8.71 1.07 -18.39
C ARG A 412 8.58 2.56 -18.10
N LYS A 413 9.59 3.13 -17.44
CA LYS A 413 9.63 4.56 -17.14
C LYS A 413 9.35 5.42 -18.39
N LYS A 414 8.37 6.32 -18.28
CA LYS A 414 7.93 7.25 -19.34
C LYS A 414 7.39 6.57 -20.63
N SER A 415 7.09 5.27 -20.64
CA SER A 415 6.50 4.63 -21.83
C SER A 415 5.05 5.03 -22.07
N GLY A 416 4.31 5.32 -20.98
CA GLY A 416 2.86 5.59 -21.03
C GLY A 416 2.01 4.39 -21.45
N VAL A 417 2.60 3.20 -21.54
CA VAL A 417 1.96 1.96 -22.00
C VAL A 417 2.44 0.79 -21.14
N VAL A 418 1.48 0.02 -20.63
CA VAL A 418 1.74 -1.29 -20.00
C VAL A 418 1.79 -2.34 -21.11
N GLU A 419 2.85 -3.14 -21.12
CA GLU A 419 3.02 -4.26 -22.04
C GLU A 419 2.83 -5.58 -21.28
N VAL A 420 2.07 -6.50 -21.87
CA VAL A 420 1.88 -7.86 -21.35
C VAL A 420 2.31 -8.89 -22.39
N ARG A 421 3.13 -9.86 -21.97
CA ARG A 421 3.62 -10.94 -22.85
C ARG A 421 3.66 -12.26 -22.09
N ARG A 422 3.16 -13.34 -22.69
CA ARG A 422 3.37 -14.69 -22.18
C ARG A 422 4.84 -15.09 -22.30
N LEU A 423 5.41 -15.59 -21.21
CA LEU A 423 6.82 -16.00 -21.14
C LEU A 423 6.98 -17.51 -21.27
N ARG A 424 6.11 -18.28 -20.61
CA ARG A 424 6.17 -19.74 -20.53
C ARG A 424 4.82 -20.33 -20.11
N ASP A 425 4.69 -21.64 -20.27
CA ASP A 425 3.51 -22.41 -19.85
C ASP A 425 3.56 -22.75 -18.34
N GLY A 426 2.40 -23.10 -17.80
CA GLY A 426 2.20 -23.38 -16.38
C GLY A 426 2.18 -22.11 -15.53
N THR A 427 2.11 -22.28 -14.22
CA THR A 427 1.96 -21.15 -13.29
C THR A 427 3.29 -20.59 -12.76
N GLY A 428 4.41 -21.25 -13.07
CA GLY A 428 5.67 -21.05 -12.33
C GLY A 428 5.49 -21.28 -10.83
N ASP A 429 6.31 -20.58 -10.04
CA ASP A 429 6.30 -20.63 -8.57
C ASP A 429 5.40 -19.56 -7.94
N ILE A 430 4.70 -18.74 -8.76
CA ILE A 430 3.77 -17.68 -8.30
C ILE A 430 2.68 -18.25 -7.38
N VAL A 431 2.22 -19.46 -7.69
CA VAL A 431 1.25 -20.21 -6.89
C VAL A 431 1.94 -21.44 -6.34
N SER A 432 2.13 -21.45 -5.02
CA SER A 432 2.83 -22.52 -4.30
C SER A 432 2.16 -23.89 -4.51
N LYS A 433 2.96 -24.95 -4.42
CA LYS A 433 2.48 -26.33 -4.64
C LYS A 433 1.48 -26.74 -3.57
N GLU A 434 1.73 -26.29 -2.35
CA GLU A 434 0.89 -26.49 -1.16
C GLU A 434 -0.49 -25.89 -1.39
N PHE A 435 -0.55 -24.66 -1.92
CA PHE A 435 -1.81 -23.97 -2.21
C PHE A 435 -2.60 -24.63 -3.33
N LYS A 436 -1.92 -25.10 -4.39
CA LYS A 436 -2.57 -25.90 -5.46
C LYS A 436 -3.19 -27.17 -4.90
N ALA A 437 -2.45 -27.90 -4.06
CA ALA A 437 -2.95 -29.11 -3.42
C ALA A 437 -4.14 -28.83 -2.49
N PHE A 438 -4.12 -27.70 -1.78
CA PHE A 438 -5.26 -27.23 -0.99
C PHE A 438 -6.49 -26.97 -1.86
N LYS A 439 -6.37 -26.20 -2.95
CA LYS A 439 -7.48 -25.89 -3.86
C LYS A 439 -8.09 -27.14 -4.52
N SER A 440 -7.26 -28.13 -4.89
CA SER A 440 -7.75 -29.41 -5.42
C SER A 440 -8.61 -30.16 -4.40
N ARG A 441 -8.17 -30.27 -3.14
CA ARG A 441 -8.94 -30.94 -2.09
C ARG A 441 -10.29 -30.26 -1.80
N VAL A 442 -10.31 -28.93 -1.79
CA VAL A 442 -11.56 -28.18 -1.57
C VAL A 442 -12.52 -28.33 -2.75
N SER A 443 -12.00 -28.43 -3.97
CA SER A 443 -12.81 -28.68 -5.17
C SER A 443 -13.37 -30.10 -5.21
N ASP A 444 -12.60 -31.10 -4.78
CA ASP A 444 -13.01 -32.52 -4.76
C ASP A 444 -13.96 -32.84 -3.58
N GLY A 445 -13.78 -32.16 -2.43
CA GLY A 445 -14.63 -32.32 -1.25
C GLY A 445 -16.03 -31.70 -1.35
N GLY A 446 -16.31 -30.94 -2.42
CA GLY A 446 -17.63 -30.35 -2.69
C GLY A 446 -18.66 -31.29 -3.34
N HIS A 447 -18.34 -32.57 -3.54
CA HIS A 447 -19.21 -33.53 -4.22
C HIS A 447 -19.35 -34.92 -3.57
N GLY A 448 -19.01 -35.06 -2.29
CA GLY A 448 -19.26 -36.31 -1.59
C GLY A 448 -19.21 -36.13 -0.09
N ASP A 449 -20.38 -36.13 0.55
CA ASP A 449 -20.62 -36.83 1.80
C ASP A 449 -22.13 -36.86 2.12
N ALA A 450 -22.81 -37.87 1.58
CA ALA A 450 -24.01 -38.46 2.16
C ALA A 450 -24.12 -39.92 1.71
N GLU A 451 -23.41 -40.82 2.39
CA GLU A 451 -23.75 -42.26 2.56
C GLU A 451 -22.80 -42.80 3.65
N ASP A 452 -23.27 -42.89 4.89
CA ASP A 452 -23.96 -44.04 5.53
C ASP A 452 -23.01 -45.16 5.98
N GLY A 453 -23.22 -45.57 7.23
CA GLY A 453 -22.48 -46.60 7.94
C GLY A 453 -23.03 -46.87 9.34
N GLY A 454 -24.25 -47.45 9.44
CA GLY A 454 -24.47 -48.59 10.34
C GLY A 454 -25.52 -48.50 11.47
N GLU A 455 -26.71 -49.02 11.16
CA GLU A 455 -27.56 -49.98 11.92
C GLU A 455 -28.45 -49.58 13.14
N ALA A 456 -29.76 -49.63 12.83
CA ALA A 456 -30.84 -50.44 13.44
C ALA A 456 -31.68 -49.93 14.64
N GLN A 457 -32.95 -49.59 14.39
CA GLN A 457 -34.10 -50.37 14.91
C GLN A 457 -35.45 -50.06 14.23
N VAL A 458 -36.31 -51.08 14.29
CA VAL A 458 -37.56 -51.37 13.58
C VAL A 458 -38.77 -50.50 13.98
N GLY A 459 -39.65 -50.16 13.02
CA GLY A 459 -41.09 -50.08 13.29
C GLY A 459 -41.97 -49.17 12.41
N GLY A 460 -42.71 -49.76 11.47
CA GLY A 460 -44.14 -49.43 11.31
C GLY A 460 -44.63 -48.50 10.18
N LYS A 461 -45.26 -49.14 9.17
CA LYS A 461 -46.49 -48.76 8.44
C LYS A 461 -46.62 -47.41 7.69
N SER A 462 -46.65 -47.54 6.36
CA SER A 462 -47.71 -47.13 5.40
C SER A 462 -48.20 -45.67 5.37
N ALA A 463 -47.96 -44.98 4.24
CA ALA A 463 -49.01 -44.41 3.37
C ALA A 463 -48.38 -43.83 2.08
N VAL A 464 -49.05 -44.08 0.95
CA VAL A 464 -48.77 -43.52 -0.37
C VAL A 464 -49.56 -42.22 -0.53
N VAL A 465 -48.91 -41.12 -0.92
CA VAL A 465 -49.50 -39.97 -1.63
C VAL A 465 -48.42 -39.37 -2.54
N GLY A 466 -48.73 -39.14 -3.81
CA GLY A 466 -47.86 -38.51 -4.80
C GLY A 466 -48.06 -36.99 -4.92
N GLN A 467 -47.53 -36.46 -6.04
CA GLN A 467 -47.43 -35.04 -6.47
C GLN A 467 -46.22 -34.30 -5.90
N GLU A 468 -45.59 -33.35 -6.58
CA GLU A 468 -45.54 -32.93 -7.99
C GLU A 468 -44.21 -32.14 -8.10
N ALA A 469 -43.64 -32.06 -9.30
CA ALA A 469 -42.47 -31.24 -9.56
C ALA A 469 -42.86 -29.76 -9.60
N GLU A 470 -42.20 -28.92 -8.81
CA GLU A 470 -42.16 -27.47 -9.01
C GLU A 470 -40.71 -26.98 -9.11
N GLU A 471 -40.41 -26.37 -10.25
CA GLU A 471 -39.23 -25.55 -10.50
C GLU A 471 -39.26 -24.32 -9.57
N GLY A 472 -38.31 -24.26 -8.64
CA GLY A 472 -38.10 -23.12 -7.76
C GLY A 472 -36.91 -22.28 -8.22
N THR A 473 -37.20 -21.14 -8.85
CA THR A 473 -36.29 -20.02 -9.05
C THR A 473 -35.78 -19.50 -7.70
N PHE A 474 -34.46 -19.51 -7.46
CA PHE A 474 -33.86 -18.75 -6.37
C PHE A 474 -33.37 -17.39 -6.90
N LEU A 475 -34.13 -16.34 -6.57
CA LEU A 475 -33.72 -14.95 -6.67
C LEU A 475 -33.28 -14.47 -5.29
N GLU A 476 -32.15 -13.77 -5.29
CA GLU A 476 -31.88 -12.54 -4.55
C GLU A 476 -32.08 -12.53 -3.02
N GLU A 477 -31.03 -12.90 -2.29
CA GLU A 477 -30.70 -12.30 -1.00
C GLU A 477 -29.20 -12.01 -0.97
N ASP A 478 -28.80 -10.81 -1.43
CA ASP A 478 -27.46 -10.23 -1.20
C ASP A 478 -27.43 -8.73 -1.59
N ARG A 479 -28.51 -7.99 -1.28
CA ARG A 479 -28.69 -6.57 -1.63
C ARG A 479 -28.69 -5.62 -0.42
N GLN A 480 -27.84 -5.86 0.58
CA GLN A 480 -27.80 -5.01 1.79
C GLN A 480 -26.44 -4.33 2.09
N ASP A 481 -25.46 -4.39 1.20
CA ASP A 481 -24.17 -3.67 1.36
C ASP A 481 -23.79 -2.87 0.10
N GLU A 482 -24.77 -2.19 -0.49
CA GLU A 482 -24.57 -1.30 -1.64
C GLU A 482 -24.62 0.16 -1.17
N MET A 483 -23.48 0.82 -1.08
CA MET A 483 -23.39 2.27 -0.84
C MET A 483 -22.45 2.95 -1.83
N ASP A 484 -22.86 4.15 -2.27
CA ASP A 484 -21.99 5.06 -3.00
C ASP A 484 -20.79 5.47 -2.12
N VAL A 485 -19.61 5.66 -2.71
CA VAL A 485 -18.36 6.00 -2.00
C VAL A 485 -18.55 7.25 -1.14
N PHE A 486 -19.39 8.20 -1.58
CA PHE A 486 -19.70 9.41 -0.83
C PHE A 486 -20.71 9.20 0.31
N GLU A 487 -21.62 8.23 0.19
CA GLU A 487 -22.52 7.85 1.29
C GLU A 487 -21.80 6.97 2.31
N TRP A 488 -20.87 6.12 1.85
CA TRP A 488 -19.94 5.36 2.68
C TRP A 488 -19.08 6.27 3.58
N MET A 489 -18.56 7.36 3.03
CA MET A 489 -17.76 8.32 3.80
C MET A 489 -18.58 9.04 4.88
N LYS A 490 -19.86 9.34 4.61
CA LYS A 490 -20.76 9.98 5.59
C LYS A 490 -21.24 9.03 6.70
N ALA A 491 -21.43 7.75 6.40
CA ALA A 491 -21.86 6.77 7.39
C ALA A 491 -20.80 6.54 8.49
N ILE A 492 -19.51 6.61 8.14
CA ILE A 492 -18.40 6.53 9.11
C ILE A 492 -18.42 7.73 10.10
N GLU A 493 -18.86 8.91 9.67
CA GLU A 493 -18.97 10.09 10.54
C GLU A 493 -20.17 9.99 11.49
N ALA A 494 -21.31 9.47 11.03
CA ALA A 494 -22.52 9.35 11.83
C ALA A 494 -22.38 8.37 13.01
N GLU A 495 -21.52 7.35 12.90
CA GLU A 495 -21.25 6.40 14.00
C GLU A 495 -20.20 6.93 14.98
N ALA A 496 -19.23 7.74 14.52
CA ALA A 496 -18.17 8.30 15.37
C ALA A 496 -18.63 9.50 16.24
N GLU A 497 -19.66 10.24 15.84
CA GLU A 497 -20.23 11.35 16.64
C GLU A 497 -21.14 10.87 17.78
N VAL A 498 -21.65 9.63 17.72
CA VAL A 498 -22.59 9.10 18.73
C VAL A 498 -21.88 8.60 20.00
N GLU A 499 -20.61 8.18 19.91
CA GLU A 499 -19.82 7.75 21.09
C GLU A 499 -19.02 8.88 21.75
N GLY A 500 -19.01 10.09 21.18
CA GLY A 500 -18.24 11.24 21.68
C GLY A 500 -18.97 12.17 22.66
N ASN A 501 -20.22 11.87 23.03
CA ASN A 501 -21.08 12.83 23.76
C ASN A 501 -21.58 12.36 25.14
N ASP A 502 -20.90 11.39 25.77
CA ASP A 502 -21.32 10.87 27.09
C ASP A 502 -20.24 11.01 28.18
N ASP A 503 -19.52 12.14 28.17
CA ASP A 503 -18.58 12.51 29.25
C ASP A 503 -18.60 14.03 29.49
N SER A 504 -19.74 14.54 29.97
CA SER A 504 -19.79 15.82 30.71
C SER A 504 -21.07 15.94 31.54
N ALA A 505 -21.13 15.21 32.64
CA ALA A 505 -21.98 15.54 33.76
C ALA A 505 -21.28 15.14 35.07
N LEU A 506 -21.44 15.97 36.10
CA LEU A 506 -20.78 15.96 37.43
C LEU A 506 -19.45 16.75 37.40
N GLU A 507 -19.26 17.89 38.07
CA GLU A 507 -19.78 18.36 39.37
C GLU A 507 -19.97 19.90 39.37
N GLU A 508 -21.07 20.37 39.97
CA GLU A 508 -21.23 21.73 40.52
C GLU A 508 -20.82 21.68 42.01
N ASP A 509 -20.04 22.67 42.48
CA ASP A 509 -20.40 23.55 43.61
C ASP A 509 -19.19 24.26 44.27
N GLU A 510 -19.44 25.52 44.66
CA GLU A 510 -18.68 26.45 45.55
C GLU A 510 -17.40 27.11 44.98
N ASP A 511 -17.14 28.42 45.06
CA ASP A 511 -17.81 29.58 45.67
C ASP A 511 -17.19 30.90 45.11
N ASP A 512 -17.93 31.99 45.33
CA ASP A 512 -17.76 33.40 44.97
C ASP A 512 -16.34 34.03 45.11
N ASP A 513 -15.99 34.97 44.22
CA ASP A 513 -16.14 36.43 44.46
C ASP A 513 -15.23 37.32 43.57
N ASP A 514 -15.83 38.38 43.04
CA ASP A 514 -15.31 39.69 42.59
C ASP A 514 -14.23 39.88 41.51
N GLY A 515 -14.57 40.70 40.50
CA GLY A 515 -13.60 41.64 39.89
C GLY A 515 -13.69 41.95 38.40
N GLU A 516 -14.69 42.75 38.01
CA GLU A 516 -14.83 43.62 36.83
C GLU A 516 -13.69 43.79 35.77
N VAL A 517 -14.14 43.66 34.50
CA VAL A 517 -13.93 44.58 33.34
C VAL A 517 -12.57 44.57 32.60
N SER A 518 -12.58 43.99 31.38
CA SER A 518 -12.35 44.76 30.14
C SER A 518 -12.72 43.94 28.90
N GLN A 519 -13.55 44.56 28.06
CA GLN A 519 -14.01 44.10 26.76
C GLN A 519 -12.91 44.04 25.70
N GLY A 520 -13.09 43.13 24.74
CA GLY A 520 -12.91 43.42 23.32
C GLY A 520 -11.78 42.70 22.61
N LEU A 521 -12.11 41.63 21.89
CA LEU A 521 -11.81 41.49 20.45
C LEU A 521 -12.43 40.21 19.89
N GLN A 522 -13.49 40.42 19.12
CA GLN A 522 -14.02 39.48 18.12
C GLN A 522 -13.04 39.37 16.93
N ASP A 523 -13.25 38.30 16.14
CA ASP A 523 -12.70 38.01 14.81
C ASP A 523 -11.27 37.43 14.80
N MET A 524 -10.98 36.28 14.17
CA MET A 524 -11.48 35.73 12.90
C MET A 524 -11.23 34.21 12.88
N ARG A 525 -12.23 33.46 12.40
CA ARG A 525 -12.04 32.16 11.75
C ARG A 525 -11.17 32.33 10.50
N LEU A 526 -10.18 31.46 10.31
CA LEU A 526 -9.77 30.87 9.04
C LEU A 526 -8.88 29.65 9.30
#